data_AF-A0A401TGJ7-F1
#
_entry.id   AF-A0A401TGJ7-F1
#
_cell.length_a   1.000
_cell.length_b   1.000
_cell.length_c   1.000
_cell.angle_alpha   90.00
_cell.angle_beta   90.00
_cell.angle_gamma   90.00
#
_symmetry.space_group_name_H-M   'P 1'
#
loop_
_entity.id
_entity.type
_entity.pdbx_description
1 polymer ?
#
loop_
_entity_poly.entity_id
_entity_poly.type
_entity_poly.pdbx_seq_one_letter_code
_entity_poly.pdbx_strand_id
1 'polypeptide(L)'
;ATYTPVHQEGFCAFYEDCGKNPEVTGSLIPARVPCLYNGPAKRVMPGRHLELLQRVCPMLVGAGAEPRACCSARQLEMLDRSLAMSKPLLSRCPSCVDNFVNLYCQNTCNPNQSVHINVTRAFRANVSGQPIDAVLEYQCYYSRRFAEGSYNSCCDVRIPSTGGYAISAMCGKYGATLCTAERWLRFQGDSSNGLAPLDIKFVLVPPTNNGSAPGPGPGGGIVPYDGSFHRCDRPSSPGGQACSCQDCVASCPALPSPPAPPGPWAIGQMDGPLALGLALFGGAIVLFAGLLLLFRQRPDARKEGNKAPAAPSAPISSSSTSATQQRLSWVFQSWGTAVARHPLPVLVTACVIVGVLSCGLVFVELTTDPVELWSAPDSRARREKAFHDAQFGPFFRTNQIIATATGGGPPGYTYDSVFFGPTAFNGLFSKELLLQLLDLQSRLQAISVWSETAQRNITLKDICYAPLQPDKPGPTDCAVNSLLQYFQNNRSLIDAVANQTMAGVTGTVDWR
;
A
#
# COMPACT_ATOMS: atom_id res chain seq x y z
N ALA A 1 -27.59 38.25 17.06
CA ALA A 1 -26.74 39.45 16.93
C ALA A 1 -25.72 39.18 15.84
N THR A 2 -25.46 40.14 14.94
CA THR A 2 -24.44 40.00 13.91
C THR A 2 -23.07 40.23 14.57
N TYR A 3 -22.21 39.21 14.65
CA TYR A 3 -20.90 39.32 15.31
C TYR A 3 -19.93 40.20 14.52
N THR A 4 -20.01 40.13 13.19
CA THR A 4 -19.21 40.95 12.28
C THR A 4 -20.13 41.82 11.41
N PRO A 5 -20.47 43.05 11.82
CA PRO A 5 -21.36 43.92 11.04
C PRO A 5 -20.68 44.59 9.83
N VAL A 6 -19.35 44.74 9.86
CA VAL A 6 -18.58 45.40 8.79
C VAL A 6 -17.79 44.34 8.02
N HIS A 7 -17.98 44.31 6.70
CA HIS A 7 -17.25 43.45 5.74
C HIS A 7 -16.69 44.36 4.63
N GLN A 8 -15.48 44.85 4.81
CA GLN A 8 -14.83 45.77 3.87
C GLN A 8 -13.31 45.56 3.83
N GLU A 9 -12.66 46.04 2.79
CA GLU A 9 -11.21 45.93 2.67
C GLU A 9 -10.48 46.64 3.82
N GLY A 10 -9.37 46.07 4.27
CA GLY A 10 -8.58 46.55 5.38
C GLY A 10 -9.19 46.31 6.76
N PHE A 11 -10.25 45.51 6.89
CA PHE A 11 -10.88 45.15 8.16
C PHE A 11 -10.73 43.65 8.48
N CYS A 12 -10.63 43.36 9.77
CA CYS A 12 -10.51 42.03 10.35
C CYS A 12 -11.85 41.54 10.91
N ALA A 13 -12.00 40.22 11.07
CA ALA A 13 -13.10 39.59 11.78
C ALA A 13 -12.71 39.21 13.23
N PHE A 14 -11.44 38.89 13.45
CA PHE A 14 -10.88 38.53 14.76
C PHE A 14 -9.40 38.92 14.87
N TYR A 15 -8.89 39.08 16.10
CA TYR A 15 -7.51 39.46 16.39
C TYR A 15 -7.16 39.09 17.85
N GLU A 16 -5.90 38.73 18.11
CA GLU A 16 -5.43 38.12 19.37
C GLU A 16 -6.00 36.72 19.67
N ASP A 17 -5.34 36.05 20.62
CA ASP A 17 -5.70 34.73 21.15
C ASP A 17 -6.51 34.87 22.46
N CYS A 18 -7.71 34.30 22.46
CA CYS A 18 -8.66 34.34 23.58
C CYS A 18 -8.59 33.11 24.50
N GLY A 19 -7.66 32.19 24.26
CA GLY A 19 -7.45 31.01 25.09
C GLY A 19 -8.05 29.75 24.50
N LYS A 20 -8.38 28.78 25.36
CA LYS A 20 -8.79 27.44 24.93
C LYS A 20 -10.25 27.42 24.48
N ASN A 21 -10.53 26.62 23.45
CA ASN A 21 -11.89 26.26 23.08
C ASN A 21 -12.49 25.32 24.15
N PRO A 22 -13.61 25.67 24.81
CA PRO A 22 -14.26 24.81 25.80
C PRO A 22 -15.00 23.61 25.16
N GLU A 23 -15.35 23.68 23.88
CA GLU A 23 -16.12 22.64 23.18
C GLU A 23 -15.24 21.49 22.67
N VAL A 24 -13.93 21.73 22.54
CA VAL A 24 -12.97 20.75 22.01
C VAL A 24 -12.15 20.16 23.15
N THR A 25 -12.40 18.87 23.44
CA THR A 25 -11.66 18.11 24.45
C THR A 25 -10.85 16.99 23.79
N GLY A 26 -9.66 16.69 24.34
CA GLY A 26 -8.81 15.60 23.84
C GLY A 26 -8.08 15.87 22.51
N SER A 27 -7.99 17.12 22.06
CA SER A 27 -7.25 17.46 20.83
C SER A 27 -5.74 17.25 20.97
N LEU A 28 -5.09 16.80 19.89
CA LEU A 28 -3.65 16.50 19.88
C LEU A 28 -2.79 17.76 20.09
N ILE A 29 -3.28 18.91 19.61
CA ILE A 29 -2.73 20.24 19.89
C ILE A 29 -3.76 21.02 20.71
N PRO A 30 -3.36 21.84 21.70
CA PRO A 30 -4.29 22.69 22.43
C PRO A 30 -5.16 23.55 21.48
N ALA A 31 -6.46 23.25 21.43
CA ALA A 31 -7.42 23.99 20.61
C ALA A 31 -7.60 25.40 21.17
N ARG A 32 -7.08 26.40 20.46
CA ARG A 32 -7.11 27.81 20.85
C ARG A 32 -7.86 28.65 19.85
N VAL A 33 -8.64 29.60 20.37
CA VAL A 33 -9.60 30.39 19.59
C VAL A 33 -9.24 31.88 19.59
N PRO A 34 -9.46 32.59 18.47
CA PRO A 34 -9.16 34.01 18.41
C PRO A 34 -10.25 34.84 19.09
N CYS A 35 -9.90 36.06 19.53
CA CYS A 35 -10.86 37.01 20.05
C CYS A 35 -11.60 37.72 18.91
N LEU A 36 -12.91 37.91 19.05
CA LEU A 36 -13.73 38.67 18.12
C LEU A 36 -13.22 40.11 18.03
N TYR A 37 -12.98 40.58 16.81
CA TYR A 37 -12.47 41.92 16.54
C TYR A 37 -12.89 42.35 15.14
N ASN A 38 -13.97 43.13 15.04
CA ASN A 38 -14.37 43.77 13.78
C ASN A 38 -13.84 45.21 13.71
N GLY A 39 -12.59 45.35 13.28
CA GLY A 39 -11.89 46.64 13.20
C GLY A 39 -10.78 46.63 12.14
N PRO A 40 -10.07 47.76 11.95
CA PRO A 40 -9.06 47.88 10.91
C PRO A 40 -7.85 46.97 11.15
N ALA A 41 -7.24 46.48 10.07
CA ALA A 41 -6.03 45.68 10.09
C ALA A 41 -4.89 46.41 10.79
N LYS A 42 -4.22 45.70 11.70
CA LYS A 42 -3.17 46.29 12.53
C LYS A 42 -1.84 46.30 11.81
N ARG A 43 -1.01 47.30 12.11
CA ARG A 43 0.37 47.37 11.63
C ARG A 43 1.17 46.22 12.20
N VAL A 44 1.89 45.51 11.34
CA VAL A 44 2.83 44.46 11.75
C VAL A 44 4.06 45.13 12.36
N MET A 45 4.37 44.79 13.60
CA MET A 45 5.50 45.36 14.31
C MET A 45 6.83 44.83 13.75
N PRO A 46 7.85 45.68 13.58
CA PRO A 46 9.18 45.22 13.18
C PRO A 46 9.78 44.27 14.24
N GLY A 47 10.69 43.38 13.81
CA GLY A 47 11.26 42.32 14.64
C GLY A 47 10.45 41.03 14.57
N ARG A 48 10.21 40.39 15.73
CA ARG A 48 9.60 39.04 15.83
C ARG A 48 8.28 38.87 15.05
N HIS A 49 7.40 39.88 15.06
CA HIS A 49 6.12 39.77 14.37
C HIS A 49 6.31 39.71 12.84
N LEU A 50 7.14 40.59 12.28
CA LEU A 50 7.44 40.58 10.85
C LEU A 50 8.22 39.33 10.42
N GLU A 51 9.19 38.88 11.20
CA GLU A 51 9.96 37.64 10.93
C GLU A 51 9.05 36.40 10.89
N LEU A 52 8.11 36.30 11.84
CA LEU A 52 7.12 35.22 11.86
C LEU A 52 6.18 35.29 10.66
N LEU A 53 5.73 36.49 10.29
CA LEU A 53 4.86 36.67 9.13
C LEU A 53 5.58 36.26 7.83
N GLN A 54 6.84 36.67 7.65
CA GLN A 54 7.66 36.29 6.50
C GLN A 54 7.91 34.78 6.42
N ARG A 55 8.15 34.13 7.58
CA ARG A 55 8.43 32.70 7.63
C ARG A 55 7.17 31.84 7.43
N VAL A 56 6.07 32.22 8.07
CA VAL A 56 4.85 31.39 8.11
C VAL A 56 3.92 31.73 6.94
N CYS A 57 3.77 33.01 6.60
CA CYS A 57 2.85 33.49 5.58
C CYS A 57 3.55 34.45 4.58
N PRO A 58 4.57 33.97 3.84
CA PRO A 58 5.35 34.81 2.94
C PRO A 58 4.49 35.52 1.87
N MET A 59 3.38 34.91 1.46
CA MET A 59 2.46 35.46 0.47
C MET A 59 1.73 36.74 0.91
N LEU A 60 1.71 37.03 2.22
CA LEU A 60 1.07 38.24 2.77
C LEU A 60 2.06 39.41 2.92
N VAL A 61 3.36 39.17 2.71
CA VAL A 61 4.40 40.20 2.81
C VAL A 61 4.54 40.88 1.46
N GLY A 62 3.78 41.96 1.27
CA GLY A 62 3.89 42.82 0.08
C GLY A 62 5.18 43.65 0.08
N ALA A 63 5.57 44.17 -1.09
CA ALA A 63 6.75 45.03 -1.28
C ALA A 63 6.60 46.46 -0.68
N GLY A 64 5.62 46.69 0.21
CA GLY A 64 5.33 47.99 0.81
C GLY A 64 6.06 48.24 2.13
N ALA A 65 6.25 49.50 2.49
CA ALA A 65 7.02 49.92 3.67
C ALA A 65 6.35 49.60 5.03
N GLU A 66 5.05 49.29 5.06
CA GLU A 66 4.31 48.96 6.30
C GLU A 66 3.29 47.84 6.08
N PRO A 67 3.66 46.56 6.29
CA PRO A 67 2.70 45.46 6.18
C PRO A 67 1.64 45.54 7.28
N ARG A 68 0.38 45.32 6.90
CA ARG A 68 -0.76 45.19 7.82
C ARG A 68 -1.25 43.75 7.82
N ALA A 69 -1.68 43.26 8.98
CA ALA A 69 -2.21 41.91 9.14
C ALA A 69 -3.31 41.86 10.19
N CYS A 70 -4.19 40.85 10.08
CA CYS A 70 -5.27 40.58 11.03
C CYS A 70 -4.90 39.55 12.10
N CYS A 71 -3.61 39.35 12.36
CA CYS A 71 -3.14 38.42 13.37
C CYS A 71 -2.02 39.00 14.24
N SER A 72 -1.88 38.47 15.45
CA SER A 72 -0.77 38.77 16.34
C SER A 72 0.37 37.75 16.20
N ALA A 73 1.56 38.10 16.69
CA ALA A 73 2.72 37.19 16.69
C ALA A 73 2.40 35.84 17.38
N ARG A 74 1.55 35.86 18.42
CA ARG A 74 1.11 34.64 19.12
C ARG A 74 0.24 33.76 18.23
N GLN A 75 -0.65 34.34 17.44
CA GLN A 75 -1.49 33.59 16.49
C GLN A 75 -0.63 32.96 15.39
N LEU A 76 0.40 33.67 14.89
CA LEU A 76 1.36 33.11 13.93
C LEU A 76 2.15 31.93 14.50
N GLU A 77 2.59 32.00 15.76
CA GLU A 77 3.27 30.87 16.42
C GLU A 77 2.36 29.66 16.60
N MET A 78 1.10 29.88 16.95
CA MET A 78 0.12 28.79 17.05
C MET A 78 -0.18 28.19 15.68
N LEU A 79 -0.26 29.03 14.64
CA LEU A 79 -0.45 28.58 13.27
C LEU A 79 0.75 27.77 12.76
N ASP A 80 1.98 28.19 13.04
CA ASP A 80 3.18 27.45 12.64
C ASP A 80 3.23 26.07 13.34
N ARG A 81 2.85 26.02 14.62
CA ARG A 81 2.74 24.76 15.38
C ARG A 81 1.63 23.84 14.86
N SER A 82 0.47 24.37 14.47
CA SER A 82 -0.61 23.53 13.92
C SER A 82 -0.24 22.97 12.55
N LEU A 83 0.43 23.76 11.72
CA LEU A 83 0.91 23.33 10.40
C LEU A 83 2.10 22.37 10.48
N ALA A 84 2.81 22.29 11.61
CA ALA A 84 3.98 21.42 11.78
C ALA A 84 3.68 19.92 11.61
N MET A 85 2.42 19.49 11.77
CA MET A 85 2.01 18.10 11.49
C MET A 85 1.74 17.85 10.01
N SER A 86 1.10 18.78 9.31
CA SER A 86 0.70 18.61 7.92
C SER A 86 1.83 18.92 6.93
N LYS A 87 2.72 19.89 7.25
CA LYS A 87 3.84 20.27 6.39
C LYS A 87 4.75 19.08 6.02
N PRO A 88 5.23 18.25 6.97
CA PRO A 88 6.06 17.09 6.64
C PRO A 88 5.35 16.09 5.73
N LEU A 89 4.05 15.87 5.95
CA LEU A 89 3.23 14.95 5.16
C LEU A 89 3.13 15.40 3.69
N LEU A 90 3.07 16.71 3.46
CA LEU A 90 2.92 17.32 2.13
C LEU A 90 4.25 17.75 1.50
N SER A 91 5.36 17.66 2.24
CA SER A 91 6.68 18.23 1.89
C SER A 91 7.29 17.72 0.59
N ARG A 92 6.82 16.57 0.07
CA ARG A 92 7.26 16.03 -1.22
C ARG A 92 6.86 16.90 -2.42
N CYS A 93 5.84 17.74 -2.26
CA CYS A 93 5.44 18.71 -3.28
C CYS A 93 5.38 20.13 -2.67
N PRO A 94 6.39 20.99 -2.92
CA PRO A 94 6.42 22.34 -2.39
C PRO A 94 5.20 23.19 -2.77
N SER A 95 4.74 23.12 -4.03
CA SER A 95 3.54 23.83 -4.49
C SER A 95 2.29 23.46 -3.67
N CYS A 96 2.17 22.20 -3.24
CA CYS A 96 1.09 21.76 -2.36
C CYS A 96 1.19 22.41 -0.98
N VAL A 97 2.39 22.36 -0.36
CA VAL A 97 2.62 22.96 0.96
C VAL A 97 2.32 24.46 0.92
N ASP A 98 2.80 25.16 -0.10
CA ASP A 98 2.59 26.60 -0.24
C ASP A 98 1.10 26.96 -0.35
N ASN A 99 0.33 26.20 -1.14
CA ASN A 99 -1.12 26.38 -1.22
C ASN A 99 -1.85 26.04 0.07
N PHE A 100 -1.43 24.97 0.76
CA PHE A 100 -2.00 24.57 2.03
C PHE A 100 -1.78 25.63 3.10
N VAL A 101 -0.56 26.16 3.18
CA VAL A 101 -0.21 27.27 4.08
C VAL A 101 -0.98 28.53 3.68
N ASN A 102 -1.11 28.82 2.38
CA ASN A 102 -1.88 29.96 1.87
C ASN A 102 -3.31 29.93 2.41
N LEU A 103 -4.03 28.81 2.33
CA LEU A 103 -5.40 28.69 2.87
C LEU A 103 -5.51 29.20 4.32
N TYR A 104 -4.64 28.72 5.21
CA TYR A 104 -4.67 29.13 6.62
C TYR A 104 -4.19 30.56 6.85
N CYS A 105 -3.19 31.02 6.10
CA CYS A 105 -2.71 32.39 6.16
C CYS A 105 -3.80 33.38 5.72
N GLN A 106 -4.55 33.05 4.66
CA GLN A 106 -5.67 33.87 4.20
C GLN A 106 -6.81 33.91 5.22
N ASN A 107 -7.04 32.82 5.95
CA ASN A 107 -8.04 32.79 7.00
C ASN A 107 -7.62 33.56 8.24
N THR A 108 -6.35 33.49 8.61
CA THR A 108 -5.91 33.95 9.93
C THR A 108 -5.36 35.37 9.91
N CYS A 109 -4.59 35.73 8.88
CA CYS A 109 -3.73 36.91 8.88
C CYS A 109 -4.00 37.91 7.76
N ASN A 110 -4.82 37.58 6.75
CA ASN A 110 -5.08 38.47 5.62
C ASN A 110 -5.59 39.85 6.09
N PRO A 111 -5.00 40.98 5.64
CA PRO A 111 -5.45 42.31 6.01
C PRO A 111 -6.91 42.64 5.61
N ASN A 112 -7.46 41.92 4.64
CA ASN A 112 -8.84 42.03 4.17
C ASN A 112 -9.72 40.89 4.72
N GLN A 113 -9.36 40.26 5.85
CA GLN A 113 -10.05 39.09 6.40
C GLN A 113 -11.59 39.22 6.46
N SER A 114 -12.11 40.41 6.79
CA SER A 114 -13.57 40.60 6.92
C SER A 114 -14.33 40.42 5.61
N VAL A 115 -13.72 40.54 4.42
CA VAL A 115 -14.48 40.40 3.16
C VAL A 115 -14.80 38.95 2.83
N HIS A 116 -14.03 37.98 3.32
CA HIS A 116 -14.24 36.55 3.04
C HIS A 116 -14.51 35.70 4.29
N ILE A 117 -14.59 36.30 5.47
CA ILE A 117 -14.94 35.64 6.74
C ILE A 117 -16.16 36.30 7.38
N ASN A 118 -17.09 35.45 7.84
CA ASN A 118 -18.25 35.87 8.61
C ASN A 118 -18.38 35.04 9.90
N VAL A 119 -18.31 35.69 11.06
CA VAL A 119 -18.39 34.99 12.36
C VAL A 119 -19.83 34.65 12.70
N THR A 120 -20.10 33.38 12.96
CA THR A 120 -21.46 32.86 13.20
C THR A 120 -21.70 32.45 14.65
N ARG A 121 -20.66 32.08 15.39
CA ARG A 121 -20.76 31.67 16.81
C ARG A 121 -19.57 32.17 17.61
N ALA A 122 -19.85 32.70 18.80
CA ALA A 122 -18.85 33.11 19.79
C ALA A 122 -19.36 32.81 21.21
N PHE A 123 -18.44 32.73 22.17
CA PHE A 123 -18.76 32.65 23.59
C PHE A 123 -18.00 33.72 24.38
N ARG A 124 -18.51 34.10 25.54
CA ARG A 124 -17.82 35.04 26.44
C ARG A 124 -16.68 34.32 27.17
N ALA A 125 -15.45 34.60 26.77
CA ALA A 125 -14.25 34.19 27.46
C ALA A 125 -13.81 35.26 28.47
N ASN A 126 -13.14 34.85 29.54
CA ASN A 126 -12.50 35.78 30.47
C ASN A 126 -11.00 35.80 30.19
N VAL A 127 -10.52 36.90 29.60
CA VAL A 127 -9.11 37.09 29.27
C VAL A 127 -8.57 38.20 30.17
N SER A 128 -7.65 37.86 31.07
CA SER A 128 -7.03 38.81 32.00
C SER A 128 -8.03 39.61 32.86
N GLY A 129 -9.14 38.99 33.25
CA GLY A 129 -10.18 39.63 34.06
C GLY A 129 -11.22 40.43 33.27
N GLN A 130 -11.10 40.49 31.93
CA GLN A 130 -12.07 41.15 31.06
C GLN A 130 -12.90 40.12 30.27
N PRO A 131 -14.23 40.30 30.19
CA PRO A 131 -15.08 39.50 29.32
C PRO A 131 -14.87 39.92 27.86
N ILE A 132 -14.34 39.01 27.05
CA ILE A 132 -14.12 39.18 25.61
C ILE A 132 -14.82 38.05 24.87
N ASP A 133 -15.50 38.35 23.77
CA ASP A 133 -16.12 37.33 22.92
C ASP A 133 -15.03 36.57 22.15
N ALA A 134 -14.98 35.26 22.31
CA ALA A 134 -14.06 34.35 21.65
C ALA A 134 -14.79 33.54 20.57
N VAL A 135 -14.18 33.42 19.39
CA VAL A 135 -14.82 32.85 18.20
C VAL A 135 -14.83 31.31 18.24
N LEU A 136 -16.00 30.70 18.08
CA LEU A 136 -16.19 29.24 18.03
C LEU A 136 -16.48 28.72 16.63
N GLU A 137 -17.19 29.51 15.83
CA GLU A 137 -17.56 29.14 14.47
C GLU A 137 -17.53 30.37 13.55
N TYR A 138 -16.97 30.19 12.35
CA TYR A 138 -17.11 31.16 11.28
C TYR A 138 -17.30 30.48 9.91
N GLN A 139 -17.90 31.22 8.99
CA GLN A 139 -18.00 30.85 7.58
C GLN A 139 -16.87 31.51 6.80
N CYS A 140 -16.21 30.73 5.94
CA CYS A 140 -15.13 31.19 5.07
C CYS A 140 -15.53 30.99 3.61
N TYR A 141 -15.50 32.06 2.81
CA TYR A 141 -15.95 32.03 1.42
C TYR A 141 -14.75 32.00 0.47
N TYR A 142 -14.68 30.96 -0.37
CA TYR A 142 -13.66 30.81 -1.40
C TYR A 142 -14.29 30.69 -2.77
N SER A 143 -13.56 31.12 -3.80
CA SER A 143 -13.90 30.74 -5.16
C SER A 143 -13.66 29.23 -5.33
N ARG A 144 -14.52 28.57 -6.12
CA ARG A 144 -14.32 27.16 -6.47
C ARG A 144 -12.97 26.94 -7.16
N ARG A 145 -12.55 27.88 -8.02
CA ARG A 145 -11.26 27.86 -8.73
C ARG A 145 -10.07 27.78 -7.76
N PHE A 146 -10.05 28.62 -6.72
CA PHE A 146 -8.96 28.65 -5.75
C PHE A 146 -8.95 27.39 -4.87
N ALA A 147 -10.12 26.93 -4.42
CA ALA A 147 -10.24 25.72 -3.61
C ALA A 147 -9.83 24.45 -4.37
N GLU A 148 -10.33 24.27 -5.60
CA GLU A 148 -9.98 23.13 -6.45
C GLU A 148 -8.52 23.19 -6.92
N GLY A 149 -8.01 24.38 -7.27
CA GLY A 149 -6.61 24.56 -7.61
C GLY A 149 -5.65 24.17 -6.47
N SER A 150 -6.00 24.56 -5.24
CA SER A 150 -5.24 24.18 -4.05
C SER A 150 -5.32 22.68 -3.78
N TYR A 151 -6.52 22.09 -3.87
CA TYR A 151 -6.72 20.65 -3.70
C TYR A 151 -5.96 19.81 -4.75
N ASN A 152 -6.07 20.17 -6.04
CA ASN A 152 -5.44 19.46 -7.15
C ASN A 152 -3.91 19.53 -7.10
N SER A 153 -3.33 20.55 -6.43
CA SER A 153 -1.90 20.59 -6.20
C SER A 153 -1.41 19.53 -5.20
N CYS A 154 -2.31 18.97 -4.39
CA CYS A 154 -2.02 18.10 -3.25
C CYS A 154 -2.59 16.67 -3.36
N CYS A 155 -3.59 16.42 -4.21
CA CYS A 155 -4.35 15.17 -4.21
C CYS A 155 -3.50 13.93 -4.52
N ASP A 156 -2.41 14.09 -5.28
CA ASP A 156 -1.53 13.00 -5.73
C ASP A 156 -0.30 12.78 -4.83
N VAL A 157 -0.08 13.62 -3.83
CA VAL A 157 1.11 13.55 -2.96
C VAL A 157 1.14 12.21 -2.22
N ARG A 158 2.26 11.48 -2.31
CA ARG A 158 2.40 10.13 -1.75
C ARG A 158 3.00 10.12 -0.36
N ILE A 159 2.68 9.09 0.41
CA ILE A 159 3.38 8.75 1.67
C ILE A 159 4.25 7.51 1.38
N PRO A 160 5.58 7.64 1.27
CA PRO A 160 6.45 6.53 0.88
C PRO A 160 6.35 5.31 1.79
N SER A 161 6.13 5.51 3.09
CA SER A 161 6.07 4.43 4.08
C SER A 161 4.81 3.57 3.98
N THR A 162 3.69 4.12 3.50
CA THR A 162 2.42 3.38 3.36
C THR A 162 2.08 3.06 1.91
N GLY A 163 2.73 3.72 0.94
CA GLY A 163 2.36 3.68 -0.48
C GLY A 163 1.06 4.44 -0.81
N GLY A 164 0.34 4.95 0.20
CA GLY A 164 -0.91 5.68 0.07
C GLY A 164 -0.73 7.15 -0.29
N TYR A 165 -1.84 7.88 -0.38
CA TYR A 165 -1.87 9.32 -0.62
C TYR A 165 -1.97 10.11 0.69
N ALA A 166 -1.24 11.21 0.78
CA ALA A 166 -1.28 12.14 1.91
C ALA A 166 -2.70 12.65 2.19
N ILE A 167 -3.46 12.94 1.13
CA ILE A 167 -4.83 13.43 1.22
C ILE A 167 -5.77 12.44 1.93
N SER A 168 -5.45 11.14 1.95
CA SER A 168 -6.25 10.14 2.64
C SER A 168 -6.32 10.38 4.14
N ALA A 169 -5.25 10.89 4.74
CA ALA A 169 -5.20 11.24 6.16
C ALA A 169 -5.89 12.59 6.45
N MET A 170 -6.21 13.37 5.41
CA MET A 170 -6.77 14.72 5.48
C MET A 170 -8.21 14.81 4.95
N CYS A 171 -8.85 13.69 4.63
CA CYS A 171 -10.20 13.64 4.08
C CYS A 171 -11.16 12.78 4.92
N GLY A 172 -10.72 12.39 6.12
CA GLY A 172 -11.47 11.57 7.06
C GLY A 172 -12.02 10.30 6.41
N LYS A 173 -13.31 10.06 6.59
CA LYS A 173 -14.02 8.86 6.12
C LYS A 173 -14.01 8.65 4.61
N TYR A 174 -13.79 9.70 3.80
CA TYR A 174 -13.85 9.58 2.34
C TYR A 174 -12.57 8.96 1.74
N GLY A 175 -11.49 8.86 2.51
CA GLY A 175 -10.19 8.40 2.02
C GLY A 175 -9.69 9.24 0.85
N ALA A 176 -8.75 8.70 0.06
CA ALA A 176 -8.24 9.41 -1.12
C ALA A 176 -9.19 9.34 -2.33
N THR A 177 -9.89 8.22 -2.53
CA THR A 177 -10.67 7.94 -3.75
C THR A 177 -11.95 8.75 -3.87
N LEU A 178 -12.61 9.02 -2.74
CA LEU A 178 -13.85 9.81 -2.69
C LEU A 178 -13.59 11.23 -2.19
N CYS A 179 -12.34 11.66 -2.09
CA CYS A 179 -12.03 13.02 -1.66
C CYS A 179 -12.33 14.04 -2.76
N THR A 180 -12.87 15.18 -2.36
CA THR A 180 -13.06 16.37 -3.22
C THR A 180 -12.55 17.59 -2.47
N ALA A 181 -12.32 18.70 -3.17
CA ALA A 181 -11.88 19.95 -2.54
C ALA A 181 -12.81 20.39 -1.39
N GLU A 182 -14.13 20.23 -1.56
CA GLU A 182 -15.11 20.51 -0.52
C GLU A 182 -14.98 19.58 0.69
N ARG A 183 -14.86 18.27 0.47
CA ARG A 183 -14.72 17.28 1.56
C ARG A 183 -13.41 17.45 2.32
N TRP A 184 -12.34 17.76 1.61
CA TRP A 184 -11.04 18.08 2.18
C TRP A 184 -11.11 19.33 3.06
N LEU A 185 -11.61 20.46 2.53
CA LEU A 185 -11.78 21.68 3.32
C LEU A 185 -12.72 21.48 4.51
N ARG A 186 -13.82 20.74 4.33
CA ARG A 186 -14.73 20.39 5.41
C ARG A 186 -14.01 19.64 6.53
N PHE A 187 -13.15 18.69 6.21
CA PHE A 187 -12.34 18.00 7.21
C PHE A 187 -11.39 18.97 7.93
N GLN A 188 -10.76 19.91 7.22
CA GLN A 188 -9.88 20.91 7.83
C GLN A 188 -10.61 21.87 8.77
N GLY A 189 -11.92 22.05 8.60
CA GLY A 189 -12.77 22.94 9.41
C GLY A 189 -13.67 22.24 10.42
N ASP A 190 -13.60 20.92 10.56
CA ASP A 190 -14.46 20.15 11.46
C ASP A 190 -13.73 19.87 12.78
N SER A 191 -14.10 20.57 13.86
CA SER A 191 -13.44 20.43 15.16
C SER A 191 -13.62 19.05 15.80
N SER A 192 -14.59 18.26 15.34
CA SER A 192 -14.83 16.90 15.84
C SER A 192 -13.74 15.90 15.46
N ASN A 193 -12.87 16.25 14.49
CA ASN A 193 -11.73 15.40 14.10
C ASN A 193 -10.59 15.41 15.13
N GLY A 194 -10.67 16.21 16.19
CA GLY A 194 -9.64 16.32 17.24
C GLY A 194 -8.37 17.07 16.82
N LEU A 195 -8.35 17.68 15.63
CA LEU A 195 -7.24 18.43 15.06
C LEU A 195 -7.59 19.90 14.83
N ALA A 196 -8.78 20.20 14.29
CA ALA A 196 -9.20 21.57 14.04
C ALA A 196 -9.55 22.28 15.37
N PRO A 197 -9.02 23.49 15.62
CA PRO A 197 -9.19 24.16 16.91
C PRO A 197 -10.60 24.74 17.14
N LEU A 198 -11.36 24.94 16.06
CA LEU A 198 -12.72 25.50 16.05
C LEU A 198 -13.42 25.15 14.73
N ASP A 199 -14.73 25.38 14.64
CA ASP A 199 -15.51 25.05 13.46
C ASP A 199 -15.37 26.10 12.35
N ILE A 200 -14.93 25.68 11.16
CA ILE A 200 -14.80 26.53 9.98
C ILE A 200 -15.70 25.96 8.88
N LYS A 201 -16.77 26.69 8.56
CA LYS A 201 -17.68 26.33 7.46
C LYS A 201 -17.17 26.94 6.15
N PHE A 202 -16.44 26.14 5.38
CA PHE A 202 -15.99 26.54 4.05
C PHE A 202 -17.16 26.54 3.05
N VAL A 203 -17.35 27.65 2.36
CA VAL A 203 -18.38 27.84 1.33
C VAL A 203 -17.70 28.10 -0.01
N LEU A 204 -17.81 27.15 -0.94
CA LEU A 204 -17.19 27.24 -2.26
C LEU A 204 -18.18 27.87 -3.24
N VAL A 205 -17.94 29.13 -3.60
CA VAL A 205 -18.79 29.90 -4.50
C VAL A 205 -18.41 29.55 -5.96
N PRO A 206 -19.36 29.07 -6.78
CA PRO A 206 -19.11 28.79 -8.19
C PRO A 206 -18.82 30.08 -8.98
N PRO A 207 -18.14 30.00 -10.12
CA PRO A 207 -17.93 31.16 -10.98
C PRO A 207 -19.27 31.69 -11.52
N THR A 208 -19.31 32.98 -11.88
CA THR A 208 -20.43 33.55 -12.65
C THR A 208 -20.54 32.90 -14.04
N ASN A 209 -21.69 33.01 -14.70
CA ASN A 209 -21.95 32.44 -16.03
C ASN A 209 -20.94 32.85 -17.12
N ASN A 210 -20.13 33.90 -16.89
CA ASN A 210 -19.05 34.34 -17.78
C ASN A 210 -17.66 33.73 -17.45
N GLY A 211 -17.57 32.75 -16.55
CA GLY A 211 -16.44 31.84 -16.38
C GLY A 211 -15.15 32.42 -15.76
N SER A 212 -15.01 33.74 -15.67
CA SER A 212 -13.76 34.41 -15.27
C SER A 212 -13.82 35.18 -13.95
N ALA A 213 -15.01 35.50 -13.43
CA ALA A 213 -15.18 36.21 -12.16
C ALA A 213 -15.83 35.31 -11.09
N PRO A 214 -15.38 35.39 -9.82
CA PRO A 214 -16.04 34.72 -8.70
C PRO A 214 -17.52 35.06 -8.67
N GLY A 215 -18.38 34.08 -8.36
CA GLY A 215 -19.80 34.33 -8.16
C GLY A 215 -20.03 35.44 -7.10
N PRO A 216 -21.15 36.17 -7.17
CA PRO A 216 -21.50 37.12 -6.12
C PRO A 216 -21.56 36.38 -4.78
N GLY A 217 -20.92 36.95 -3.75
CA GLY A 217 -21.04 36.42 -2.39
C GLY A 217 -22.50 36.52 -1.88
N PRO A 218 -22.78 36.01 -0.67
CA PRO A 218 -24.14 35.97 -0.11
C PRO A 218 -24.79 37.35 0.19
N GLY A 219 -24.19 38.45 -0.27
CA GLY A 219 -24.58 39.83 0.04
C GLY A 219 -23.80 40.43 1.22
N GLY A 220 -24.03 41.70 1.53
CA GLY A 220 -23.48 42.35 2.73
C GLY A 220 -21.98 42.68 2.70
N GLY A 221 -21.38 42.86 1.51
CA GLY A 221 -19.95 43.18 1.37
C GLY A 221 -19.02 41.96 1.37
N ILE A 222 -19.58 40.74 1.48
CA ILE A 222 -18.81 39.50 1.43
C ILE A 222 -18.45 39.17 -0.03
N VAL A 223 -17.16 38.97 -0.29
CA VAL A 223 -16.59 38.57 -1.58
C VAL A 223 -15.75 37.30 -1.36
N PRO A 224 -15.99 36.22 -2.12
CA PRO A 224 -15.19 35.01 -1.98
C PRO A 224 -13.73 35.27 -2.36
N TYR A 225 -12.80 34.75 -1.55
CA TYR A 225 -11.39 34.91 -1.85
C TYR A 225 -11.00 34.08 -3.08
N ASP A 226 -10.42 34.76 -4.08
CA ASP A 226 -10.01 34.20 -5.38
C ASP A 226 -8.55 34.52 -5.72
N GLY A 227 -7.65 34.34 -4.74
CA GLY A 227 -6.23 34.61 -4.92
C GLY A 227 -5.52 33.63 -5.87
N SER A 228 -4.20 33.82 -6.00
CA SER A 228 -3.34 32.90 -6.75
C SER A 228 -3.07 31.62 -5.96
N PHE A 229 -2.86 30.52 -6.68
CA PHE A 229 -2.37 29.24 -6.17
C PHE A 229 -1.25 28.73 -7.10
N HIS A 230 -0.35 27.92 -6.57
CA HIS A 230 0.73 27.30 -7.31
C HIS A 230 0.28 25.96 -7.88
N ARG A 231 0.41 25.76 -9.19
CA ARG A 231 0.17 24.45 -9.78
C ARG A 231 1.33 23.50 -9.44
N CYS A 232 1.06 22.20 -9.35
CA CYS A 232 2.09 21.22 -9.02
C CYS A 232 3.05 20.93 -10.19
N ASP A 233 2.64 21.21 -11.43
CA ASP A 233 3.43 21.07 -12.66
C ASP A 233 4.42 22.22 -12.91
N ARG A 234 4.52 23.18 -11.98
CA ARG A 234 5.41 24.34 -12.08
C ARG A 234 6.11 24.62 -10.74
N PRO A 235 7.30 25.23 -10.75
CA PRO A 235 7.97 25.63 -9.53
C PRO A 235 7.20 26.74 -8.80
N SER A 236 7.11 26.65 -7.47
CA SER A 236 6.44 27.65 -6.64
C SER A 236 7.31 28.88 -6.33
N SER A 237 8.64 28.72 -6.35
CA SER A 237 9.63 29.78 -6.10
C SER A 237 10.63 29.93 -7.26
N PRO A 238 11.19 31.13 -7.47
CA PRO A 238 12.24 31.35 -8.47
C PRO A 238 13.47 30.47 -8.17
N GLY A 239 13.85 29.60 -9.11
CA GLY A 239 14.94 28.63 -8.94
C GLY A 239 14.52 27.30 -8.31
N GLY A 240 13.25 27.15 -7.92
CA GLY A 240 12.68 25.88 -7.48
C GLY A 240 12.42 24.90 -8.63
N GLN A 241 12.06 23.66 -8.28
CA GLN A 241 11.62 22.64 -9.22
C GLN A 241 10.11 22.38 -9.10
N ALA A 242 9.49 21.92 -10.18
CA ALA A 242 8.12 21.42 -10.15
C ALA A 242 8.04 20.12 -9.33
N CYS A 243 6.83 19.76 -8.88
CA CYS A 243 6.63 18.52 -8.15
C CYS A 243 6.85 17.31 -9.06
N SER A 244 7.33 16.20 -8.49
CA SER A 244 7.60 14.98 -9.24
C SER A 244 6.30 14.37 -9.78
N CYS A 245 6.38 13.64 -10.90
CA CYS A 245 5.24 12.90 -11.48
C CYS A 245 4.60 11.90 -10.48
N GLN A 246 5.37 11.38 -9.52
CA GLN A 246 4.83 10.48 -8.49
C GLN A 246 3.89 11.19 -7.51
N ASP A 247 4.11 12.48 -7.29
CA ASP A 247 3.40 13.32 -6.33
C ASP A 247 2.44 14.33 -7.01
N CYS A 248 2.42 14.36 -8.35
CA CYS A 248 1.59 15.24 -9.19
C CYS A 248 1.47 14.62 -10.59
N VAL A 249 0.31 14.05 -10.93
CA VAL A 249 0.12 13.41 -12.26
C VAL A 249 0.24 14.41 -13.40
N ALA A 250 -0.08 15.68 -13.17
CA ALA A 250 0.05 16.74 -14.18
C ALA A 250 1.51 17.02 -14.60
N SER A 251 2.50 16.60 -13.81
CA SER A 251 3.93 16.66 -14.14
C SER A 251 4.42 15.49 -15.00
N CYS A 252 3.58 14.48 -15.24
CA CYS A 252 3.98 13.27 -15.94
C CYS A 252 4.08 13.46 -17.46
N PRO A 253 5.18 13.01 -18.10
CA PRO A 253 5.20 12.90 -19.55
C PRO A 253 4.25 11.79 -20.00
N ALA A 254 3.68 11.93 -21.20
CA ALA A 254 2.93 10.86 -21.83
C ALA A 254 3.91 9.72 -22.19
N LEU A 255 3.75 8.56 -21.56
CA LEU A 255 4.58 7.38 -21.83
C LEU A 255 3.97 6.54 -22.97
N PRO A 256 4.80 5.98 -23.87
CA PRO A 256 4.33 4.97 -24.81
C PRO A 256 3.90 3.70 -24.05
N SER A 257 2.95 2.96 -24.62
CA SER A 257 2.54 1.67 -24.07
C SER A 257 3.72 0.70 -24.02
N PRO A 258 3.88 -0.09 -22.94
CA PRO A 258 4.97 -1.05 -22.84
C PRO A 258 4.93 -2.06 -24.00
N PRO A 259 6.09 -2.53 -24.48
CA PRO A 259 6.12 -3.55 -25.52
C PRO A 259 5.42 -4.82 -25.02
N ALA A 260 4.79 -5.55 -25.95
CA ALA A 260 4.19 -6.84 -25.64
C ALA A 260 5.25 -7.79 -25.05
N PRO A 261 4.86 -8.67 -24.10
CA PRO A 261 5.79 -9.66 -23.56
C PRO A 261 6.36 -10.54 -24.69
N PRO A 262 7.59 -11.06 -24.54
CA PRO A 262 8.16 -11.97 -25.53
C PRO A 262 7.19 -13.14 -25.75
N GLY A 263 6.95 -13.47 -27.02
CA GLY A 263 6.11 -14.59 -27.40
C GLY A 263 6.68 -15.93 -26.92
N PRO A 264 5.92 -17.02 -27.10
CA PRO A 264 6.41 -18.36 -26.80
C PRO A 264 7.75 -18.64 -27.51
N TRP A 265 8.54 -19.56 -26.95
CA TRP A 265 9.85 -19.92 -27.50
C TRP A 265 9.74 -20.30 -28.98
N ALA A 266 10.47 -19.59 -29.84
CA ALA A 266 10.48 -19.75 -31.28
C ALA A 266 11.91 -20.01 -31.81
N ILE A 267 12.01 -20.80 -32.88
CA ILE A 267 13.24 -21.00 -33.65
C ILE A 267 13.03 -20.33 -35.01
N GLY A 268 13.65 -19.16 -35.22
CA GLY A 268 13.38 -18.33 -36.40
C GLY A 268 11.96 -17.76 -36.36
N GLN A 269 11.14 -18.10 -37.36
CA GLN A 269 9.74 -17.70 -37.47
C GLN A 269 8.75 -18.81 -37.06
N MET A 270 9.24 -19.96 -36.58
CA MET A 270 8.42 -21.12 -36.22
C MET A 270 8.39 -21.30 -34.71
N ASP A 271 7.27 -21.80 -34.19
CA ASP A 271 7.17 -22.21 -32.79
C ASP A 271 8.24 -23.28 -32.48
N GLY A 272 9.00 -23.07 -31.40
CA GLY A 272 10.12 -23.93 -31.01
C GLY A 272 9.74 -25.41 -30.86
N PRO A 273 8.62 -25.75 -30.19
CA PRO A 273 8.14 -27.13 -30.13
C PRO A 273 7.84 -27.74 -31.51
N LEU A 274 7.30 -26.95 -32.45
CA LEU A 274 7.02 -27.39 -33.80
C LEU A 274 8.31 -27.66 -34.58
N ALA A 275 9.27 -26.74 -34.51
CA ALA A 275 10.58 -26.89 -35.14
C ALA A 275 11.32 -28.12 -34.61
N LEU A 276 11.28 -28.35 -33.29
CA LEU A 276 11.86 -29.55 -32.67
C LEU A 276 11.15 -30.82 -33.13
N GLY A 277 9.81 -30.82 -33.20
CA GLY A 277 9.01 -31.94 -33.69
C GLY A 277 9.35 -32.31 -35.14
N LEU A 278 9.47 -31.32 -36.02
CA LEU A 278 9.86 -31.53 -37.42
C LEU A 278 11.30 -32.06 -37.56
N ALA A 279 12.24 -31.56 -36.74
CA ALA A 279 13.62 -32.03 -36.75
C ALA A 279 13.71 -33.51 -36.32
N LEU A 280 13.01 -33.89 -35.25
CA LEU A 280 12.96 -35.28 -34.77
C LEU A 280 12.31 -36.21 -35.80
N PHE A 281 11.21 -35.78 -36.41
CA PHE A 281 10.51 -36.56 -37.44
C PHE A 281 11.36 -36.71 -38.72
N GLY A 282 12.01 -35.63 -39.17
CA GLY A 282 12.93 -35.66 -40.31
C GLY A 282 14.12 -36.60 -40.06
N GLY A 283 14.72 -36.54 -38.86
CA GLY A 283 15.77 -37.47 -38.45
C GLY A 283 15.32 -38.94 -38.48
N ALA A 284 14.10 -39.22 -38.00
CA ALA A 284 13.53 -40.56 -38.05
C ALA A 284 13.28 -41.07 -39.49
N ILE A 285 12.84 -40.19 -40.40
CA ILE A 285 12.68 -40.55 -41.83
C ILE A 285 14.03 -40.88 -42.46
N VAL A 286 15.07 -40.07 -42.20
CA VAL A 286 16.41 -40.31 -42.74
C VAL A 286 16.98 -41.63 -42.20
N LEU A 287 16.80 -41.90 -40.90
CA LEU A 287 17.19 -43.17 -40.30
C LEU A 287 16.45 -44.35 -40.96
N PHE A 288 15.14 -44.23 -41.14
CA PHE A 288 14.30 -45.27 -41.74
C PHE A 288 14.67 -45.51 -43.23
N ALA A 289 14.84 -44.44 -44.00
CA ALA A 289 15.28 -44.53 -45.39
C ALA A 289 16.69 -45.12 -45.51
N GLY A 290 17.61 -44.73 -44.63
CA GLY A 290 18.95 -45.29 -44.55
C GLY A 290 18.92 -46.79 -44.24
N LEU A 291 18.09 -47.22 -43.28
CA LEU A 291 17.86 -48.64 -43.00
C LEU A 291 17.28 -49.36 -44.22
N LEU A 292 16.26 -48.80 -44.89
CA LEU A 292 15.70 -49.39 -46.10
C LEU A 292 16.72 -49.51 -47.24
N LEU A 293 17.56 -48.50 -47.45
CA LEU A 293 18.62 -48.53 -48.45
C LEU A 293 19.68 -49.59 -48.10
N LEU A 294 20.07 -49.72 -46.82
CA LEU A 294 20.93 -50.80 -46.35
C LEU A 294 20.28 -52.19 -46.55
N PHE A 295 18.97 -52.32 -46.34
CA PHE A 295 18.24 -53.56 -46.60
C PHE A 295 18.12 -53.87 -48.10
N ARG A 296 17.97 -52.87 -48.98
CA ARG A 296 17.93 -53.05 -50.44
C ARG A 296 19.31 -53.29 -51.07
N GLN A 297 20.37 -52.79 -50.46
CA GLN A 297 21.76 -53.07 -50.86
C GLN A 297 22.25 -54.45 -50.41
N ARG A 298 21.43 -55.24 -49.68
CA ARG A 298 21.68 -56.68 -49.58
C ARG A 298 21.23 -57.31 -50.90
N PRO A 299 22.15 -57.74 -51.78
CA PRO A 299 21.76 -58.41 -53.01
C PRO A 299 21.00 -59.68 -52.65
N ASP A 300 19.84 -59.88 -53.28
CA ASP A 300 19.09 -61.13 -53.26
C ASP A 300 20.04 -62.27 -53.68
N ALA A 301 20.54 -63.01 -52.71
CA ALA A 301 21.18 -64.29 -52.95
C ALA A 301 20.09 -65.32 -53.32
N ARG A 302 19.73 -65.25 -54.60
CA ARG A 302 19.39 -66.36 -55.52
C ARG A 302 18.01 -67.04 -55.39
N LYS A 303 17.23 -66.89 -56.47
CA LYS A 303 16.16 -67.80 -56.90
C LYS A 303 16.72 -69.10 -57.51
N GLU A 304 15.94 -70.17 -57.32
CA GLU A 304 15.85 -71.48 -58.03
C GLU A 304 16.59 -72.72 -57.50
N GLY A 305 15.78 -73.75 -57.19
CA GLY A 305 16.14 -75.17 -57.32
C GLY A 305 15.77 -76.08 -56.14
N ASN A 306 14.62 -76.76 -56.22
CA ASN A 306 14.15 -77.87 -55.37
C ASN A 306 15.19 -78.61 -54.51
N LYS A 307 15.06 -78.51 -53.17
CA LYS A 307 15.26 -79.57 -52.15
C LYS A 307 14.75 -79.08 -50.78
N ALA A 308 14.30 -80.02 -49.94
CA ALA A 308 13.51 -79.89 -48.71
C ALA A 308 14.08 -78.93 -47.62
N PRO A 309 13.29 -78.54 -46.58
CA PRO A 309 13.45 -77.27 -45.87
C PRO A 309 14.63 -77.27 -44.90
N ALA A 310 15.55 -76.32 -45.10
CA ALA A 310 16.54 -75.93 -44.10
C ALA A 310 16.21 -74.52 -43.59
N ALA A 311 16.27 -74.35 -42.26
CA ALA A 311 15.87 -73.16 -41.52
C ALA A 311 16.50 -71.85 -42.04
N PRO A 312 15.79 -70.70 -41.92
CA PRO A 312 16.29 -69.42 -42.41
C PRO A 312 17.43 -68.93 -41.49
N SER A 313 18.65 -68.89 -42.01
CA SER A 313 19.79 -68.22 -41.40
C SER A 313 19.93 -66.81 -41.98
N ALA A 314 19.91 -65.80 -41.09
CA ALA A 314 19.96 -64.38 -41.43
C ALA A 314 21.35 -63.94 -41.95
N PRO A 315 21.44 -62.94 -42.86
CA PRO A 315 22.72 -62.48 -43.39
C PRO A 315 23.35 -61.28 -42.64
N ILE A 316 24.70 -61.32 -42.55
CA ILE A 316 25.70 -60.22 -42.40
C ILE A 316 25.56 -59.39 -41.11
N SER A 317 26.18 -59.78 -39.98
CA SER A 317 27.60 -59.53 -39.64
C SER A 317 28.28 -60.76 -39.01
N SER A 318 28.07 -61.93 -39.59
CA SER A 318 28.21 -63.20 -38.87
C SER A 318 29.62 -63.60 -38.47
N SER A 319 30.74 -63.12 -39.06
CA SER A 319 32.08 -63.55 -38.60
C SER A 319 32.48 -62.85 -37.29
N SER A 320 32.37 -61.52 -37.24
CA SER A 320 32.59 -60.72 -36.03
C SER A 320 31.58 -61.06 -34.94
N THR A 321 30.29 -61.16 -35.31
CA THR A 321 29.18 -61.41 -34.38
C THR A 321 29.16 -62.86 -33.90
N SER A 322 29.46 -63.86 -34.74
CA SER A 322 29.59 -65.23 -34.25
C SER A 322 30.84 -65.42 -33.41
N ALA A 323 31.97 -64.77 -33.72
CA ALA A 323 33.17 -64.85 -32.90
C ALA A 323 32.99 -64.17 -31.54
N THR A 324 32.33 -63.01 -31.49
CA THR A 324 31.97 -62.37 -30.22
C THR A 324 30.90 -63.15 -29.48
N GLN A 325 29.88 -63.68 -30.15
CA GLN A 325 28.87 -64.56 -29.53
C GLN A 325 29.47 -65.86 -29.00
N GLN A 326 30.38 -66.49 -29.74
CA GLN A 326 31.08 -67.69 -29.31
C GLN A 326 32.04 -67.39 -28.16
N ARG A 327 32.74 -66.26 -28.18
CA ARG A 327 33.56 -65.81 -27.03
C ARG A 327 32.70 -65.52 -25.80
N LEU A 328 31.62 -64.76 -25.94
CA LEU A 328 30.69 -64.47 -24.84
C LEU A 328 30.07 -65.76 -24.31
N SER A 329 29.65 -66.66 -25.19
CA SER A 329 29.11 -67.98 -24.84
C SER A 329 30.14 -68.79 -24.07
N TRP A 330 31.37 -68.89 -24.58
CA TRP A 330 32.45 -69.61 -23.90
C TRP A 330 32.81 -68.98 -22.55
N VAL A 331 32.86 -67.64 -22.45
CA VAL A 331 33.14 -66.92 -21.19
C VAL A 331 32.01 -67.15 -20.19
N PHE A 332 30.74 -66.98 -20.57
CA PHE A 332 29.60 -67.19 -19.67
C PHE A 332 29.38 -68.67 -19.33
N GLN A 333 29.64 -69.59 -20.25
CA GLN A 333 29.63 -71.03 -19.96
C GLN A 333 30.74 -71.40 -19.00
N SER A 334 31.96 -70.89 -19.20
CA SER A 334 33.09 -71.12 -18.29
C SER A 334 32.85 -70.51 -16.92
N TRP A 335 32.35 -69.28 -16.86
CA TRP A 335 31.98 -68.59 -15.62
C TRP A 335 30.82 -69.29 -14.90
N GLY A 336 29.75 -69.61 -15.62
CA GLY A 336 28.60 -70.33 -15.08
C GLY A 336 28.98 -71.73 -14.58
N THR A 337 29.86 -72.43 -15.29
CA THR A 337 30.40 -73.72 -14.84
C THR A 337 31.26 -73.56 -13.59
N ALA A 338 32.08 -72.51 -13.49
CA ALA A 338 32.86 -72.21 -12.28
C ALA A 338 31.96 -71.88 -11.08
N VAL A 339 30.89 -71.12 -11.29
CA VAL A 339 29.88 -70.79 -10.26
C VAL A 339 29.10 -72.04 -9.83
N ALA A 340 28.64 -72.85 -10.79
CA ALA A 340 27.87 -74.06 -10.52
C ALA A 340 28.68 -75.17 -9.83
N ARG A 341 30.01 -75.22 -10.04
CA ARG A 341 30.91 -76.14 -9.33
C ARG A 341 31.11 -75.78 -7.85
N HIS A 342 30.98 -74.51 -7.47
CA HIS A 342 31.20 -74.02 -6.11
C HIS A 342 30.07 -73.07 -5.64
N PRO A 343 28.83 -73.56 -5.53
CA PRO A 343 27.68 -72.70 -5.23
C PRO A 343 27.75 -72.07 -3.82
N LEU A 344 28.20 -72.82 -2.82
CA LEU A 344 28.30 -72.36 -1.43
C LEU A 344 29.31 -71.20 -1.25
N PRO A 345 30.59 -71.30 -1.68
CA PRO A 345 31.53 -70.19 -1.62
C PRO A 345 31.06 -68.94 -2.37
N VAL A 346 30.43 -69.11 -3.55
CA VAL A 346 29.91 -67.99 -4.34
C VAL A 346 28.77 -67.28 -3.61
N LEU A 347 27.81 -68.02 -3.04
CA LEU A 347 26.72 -67.46 -2.25
C LEU A 347 27.23 -66.74 -1.00
N VAL A 348 28.16 -67.33 -0.26
CA VAL A 348 28.74 -66.70 0.93
C VAL A 348 29.46 -65.41 0.55
N THR A 349 30.28 -65.44 -0.51
CA THR A 349 31.00 -64.25 -0.98
C THR A 349 30.05 -63.14 -1.43
N ALA A 350 28.99 -63.49 -2.17
CA ALA A 350 27.96 -62.54 -2.59
C ALA A 350 27.21 -61.95 -1.39
N CYS A 351 26.82 -62.77 -0.40
CA CYS A 351 26.18 -62.30 0.83
C CYS A 351 27.11 -61.39 1.65
N VAL A 352 28.41 -61.70 1.73
CA VAL A 352 29.40 -60.84 2.39
C VAL A 352 29.55 -59.51 1.65
N ILE A 353 29.66 -59.51 0.32
CA ILE A 353 29.76 -58.28 -0.49
C ILE A 353 28.50 -57.42 -0.31
N VAL A 354 27.30 -58.01 -0.44
CA VAL A 354 26.04 -57.29 -0.23
C VAL A 354 25.96 -56.76 1.19
N GLY A 355 26.29 -57.58 2.20
CA GLY A 355 26.30 -57.17 3.60
C GLY A 355 27.22 -55.97 3.85
N VAL A 356 28.46 -56.02 3.34
CA VAL A 356 29.43 -54.92 3.46
C VAL A 356 28.95 -53.64 2.75
N LEU A 357 28.39 -53.75 1.55
CA LEU A 357 27.85 -52.60 0.83
C LEU A 357 26.59 -52.03 1.51
N SER A 358 25.76 -52.88 2.12
CA SER A 358 24.57 -52.47 2.87
C SER A 358 24.91 -51.79 4.20
N CYS A 359 26.08 -52.05 4.81
CA CYS A 359 26.52 -51.33 6.02
C CYS A 359 26.56 -49.80 5.81
N GLY A 360 26.78 -49.33 4.57
CA GLY A 360 26.76 -47.90 4.23
C GLY A 360 25.40 -47.22 4.45
N LEU A 361 24.31 -47.98 4.52
CA LEU A 361 22.96 -47.43 4.76
C LEU A 361 22.81 -46.78 6.14
N VAL A 362 23.68 -47.11 7.10
CA VAL A 362 23.74 -46.47 8.43
C VAL A 362 24.10 -44.98 8.32
N PHE A 363 24.77 -44.57 7.24
CA PHE A 363 25.20 -43.19 6.99
C PHE A 363 24.31 -42.45 5.98
N VAL A 364 23.12 -42.98 5.67
CA VAL A 364 22.20 -42.30 4.74
C VAL A 364 21.61 -41.05 5.40
N GLU A 365 21.85 -39.90 4.79
CA GLU A 365 21.23 -38.63 5.15
C GLU A 365 20.18 -38.25 4.11
N LEU A 366 18.97 -37.92 4.57
CA LEU A 366 17.85 -37.54 3.71
C LEU A 366 17.66 -36.03 3.73
N THR A 367 17.91 -35.38 2.59
CA THR A 367 17.60 -33.95 2.40
C THR A 367 16.11 -33.77 2.13
N THR A 368 15.39 -33.14 3.05
CA THR A 368 13.94 -32.89 2.95
C THR A 368 13.58 -31.43 2.68
N ASP A 369 14.55 -30.52 2.75
CA ASP A 369 14.35 -29.11 2.46
C ASP A 369 14.09 -28.92 0.95
N PRO A 370 12.90 -28.43 0.54
CA PRO A 370 12.58 -28.23 -0.86
C PRO A 370 13.51 -27.23 -1.55
N VAL A 371 14.07 -26.25 -0.82
CA VAL A 371 14.98 -25.30 -1.42
C VAL A 371 16.28 -26.02 -1.84
N GLU A 372 16.79 -26.93 -1.03
CA GLU A 372 17.98 -27.75 -1.37
C GLU A 372 17.69 -28.72 -2.53
N LEU A 373 16.47 -29.27 -2.59
CA LEU A 373 16.07 -30.20 -3.65
C LEU A 373 15.85 -29.51 -5.01
N TRP A 374 15.25 -28.32 -5.01
CA TRP A 374 14.75 -27.67 -6.24
C TRP A 374 15.62 -26.52 -6.75
N SER A 375 16.71 -26.19 -6.06
CA SER A 375 17.62 -25.14 -6.52
C SER A 375 19.07 -25.56 -6.40
N ALA A 376 19.80 -25.43 -7.52
CA ALA A 376 21.23 -25.69 -7.53
C ALA A 376 21.95 -24.71 -6.59
N PRO A 377 22.92 -25.17 -5.78
CA PRO A 377 23.59 -24.35 -4.77
C PRO A 377 24.26 -23.11 -5.36
N ASP A 378 24.82 -23.23 -6.56
CA ASP A 378 25.51 -22.13 -7.27
C ASP A 378 24.61 -21.33 -8.22
N SER A 379 23.30 -21.55 -8.17
CA SER A 379 22.36 -20.78 -8.99
C SER A 379 22.38 -19.30 -8.61
N ARG A 380 22.13 -18.42 -9.59
CA ARG A 380 22.02 -16.97 -9.34
C ARG A 380 21.02 -16.64 -8.23
N ALA A 381 19.85 -17.30 -8.24
CA ALA A 381 18.81 -17.13 -7.23
C ALA A 381 19.30 -17.49 -5.81
N ARG A 382 20.10 -18.56 -5.67
CA ARG A 382 20.70 -18.93 -4.38
C ARG A 382 21.69 -17.89 -3.88
N ARG A 383 22.51 -17.32 -4.76
CA ARG A 383 23.46 -16.25 -4.41
C ARG A 383 22.74 -14.97 -3.97
N GLU A 384 21.69 -14.58 -4.69
CA GLU A 384 20.85 -13.42 -4.34
C GLU A 384 20.13 -13.64 -3.00
N LYS A 385 19.59 -14.84 -2.76
CA LYS A 385 18.99 -15.23 -1.47
C LYS A 385 20.01 -15.17 -0.33
N ALA A 386 21.19 -15.76 -0.51
CA ALA A 386 22.23 -15.77 0.51
C ALA A 386 22.70 -14.35 0.86
N PHE A 387 22.81 -13.46 -0.14
CA PHE A 387 23.09 -12.05 0.09
C PHE A 387 21.97 -11.37 0.89
N HIS A 388 20.71 -11.57 0.51
CA HIS A 388 19.56 -10.99 1.21
C HIS A 388 19.50 -11.43 2.67
N ASP A 389 19.58 -12.73 2.92
CA ASP A 389 19.49 -13.30 4.27
C ASP A 389 20.62 -12.80 5.18
N ALA A 390 21.82 -12.59 4.63
CA ALA A 390 22.97 -12.09 5.37
C ALA A 390 22.87 -10.60 5.73
N GLN A 391 22.23 -9.78 4.89
CA GLN A 391 22.13 -8.33 5.09
C GLN A 391 20.87 -7.90 5.84
N PHE A 392 19.76 -8.58 5.60
CA PHE A 392 18.43 -8.19 6.10
C PHE A 392 17.81 -9.21 7.06
N GLY A 393 18.47 -10.36 7.24
CA GLY A 393 17.87 -11.53 7.89
C GLY A 393 16.98 -12.32 6.92
N PRO A 394 16.61 -13.56 7.29
CA PRO A 394 15.75 -14.38 6.47
C PRO A 394 14.34 -13.79 6.37
N PHE A 395 13.69 -14.02 5.23
CA PHE A 395 12.29 -13.65 5.05
C PHE A 395 11.40 -14.33 6.10
N PHE A 396 10.43 -13.60 6.65
CA PHE A 396 9.57 -14.10 7.72
C PHE A 396 8.67 -15.24 7.23
N ARG A 397 8.27 -16.12 8.15
CA ARG A 397 7.34 -17.23 7.87
C ARG A 397 5.90 -16.72 7.94
N THR A 398 5.14 -16.94 6.87
CA THR A 398 3.70 -16.58 6.82
C THR A 398 2.83 -17.80 7.09
N ASN A 399 1.85 -17.66 7.99
CA ASN A 399 0.80 -18.64 8.24
C ASN A 399 -0.54 -17.96 7.95
N GLN A 400 -1.26 -18.42 6.93
CA GLN A 400 -2.47 -17.77 6.46
C GLN A 400 -3.70 -18.67 6.65
N ILE A 401 -4.80 -18.07 7.10
CA ILE A 401 -6.12 -18.71 7.17
C ILE A 401 -7.04 -17.94 6.23
N ILE A 402 -7.68 -18.65 5.31
CA ILE A 402 -8.71 -18.10 4.42
C ILE A 402 -10.02 -18.78 4.80
N ALA A 403 -10.97 -18.00 5.31
CA ALA A 403 -12.28 -18.48 5.72
C ALA A 403 -13.35 -17.93 4.77
N THR A 404 -14.26 -18.81 4.36
CA THR A 404 -15.47 -18.45 3.60
C THR A 404 -16.64 -19.25 4.14
N ALA A 405 -17.86 -18.72 4.01
CA ALA A 405 -19.06 -19.42 4.44
C ALA A 405 -19.43 -20.52 3.44
N THR A 406 -19.77 -21.71 3.95
CA THR A 406 -20.27 -22.85 3.16
C THR A 406 -21.77 -22.73 2.91
N GLY A 407 -22.26 -23.21 1.76
CA GLY A 407 -23.71 -23.29 1.49
C GLY A 407 -24.40 -21.95 1.16
N GLY A 408 -23.66 -20.98 0.62
CA GLY A 408 -24.20 -19.65 0.26
C GLY A 408 -24.09 -18.59 1.37
N GLY A 409 -23.72 -19.00 2.59
CA GLY A 409 -23.52 -18.11 3.74
C GLY A 409 -24.78 -17.38 4.20
N PRO A 410 -24.67 -16.50 5.21
CA PRO A 410 -25.75 -15.59 5.55
C PRO A 410 -26.11 -14.76 4.32
N PRO A 411 -27.40 -14.44 4.11
CA PRO A 411 -27.78 -13.56 3.02
C PRO A 411 -27.08 -12.21 3.17
N GLY A 412 -26.73 -11.60 2.03
CA GLY A 412 -26.28 -10.21 2.03
C GLY A 412 -27.34 -9.29 2.64
N TYR A 413 -26.89 -8.22 3.28
CA TYR A 413 -27.77 -7.24 3.90
C TYR A 413 -27.42 -5.83 3.44
N THR A 414 -28.40 -4.94 3.45
CA THR A 414 -28.18 -3.52 3.19
C THR A 414 -28.02 -2.79 4.53
N TYR A 415 -26.97 -1.98 4.63
CA TYR A 415 -26.72 -1.07 5.74
C TYR A 415 -26.90 0.37 5.27
N ASP A 416 -27.77 1.11 5.93
CA ASP A 416 -28.00 2.52 5.62
C ASP A 416 -27.03 3.39 6.43
N SER A 417 -25.89 3.70 5.82
CA SER A 417 -24.86 4.49 6.47
C SER A 417 -25.26 5.97 6.50
N VAL A 418 -25.16 6.60 7.67
CA VAL A 418 -25.31 8.07 7.84
C VAL A 418 -24.38 8.86 6.91
N PHE A 419 -23.28 8.24 6.47
CA PHE A 419 -22.24 8.89 5.67
C PHE A 419 -22.25 8.53 4.18
N PHE A 420 -22.55 7.28 3.85
CA PHE A 420 -22.45 6.75 2.49
C PHE A 420 -23.81 6.35 1.91
N GLY A 421 -24.89 6.48 2.69
CA GLY A 421 -26.22 6.02 2.32
C GLY A 421 -26.34 4.49 2.30
N PRO A 422 -27.36 3.96 1.60
CA PRO A 422 -27.60 2.53 1.49
C PRO A 422 -26.43 1.81 0.79
N THR A 423 -25.80 0.89 1.52
CA THR A 423 -24.64 0.10 1.06
C THR A 423 -24.92 -1.38 1.24
N ALA A 424 -24.64 -2.18 0.21
CA ALA A 424 -24.84 -3.62 0.25
C ALA A 424 -23.60 -4.32 0.83
N PHE A 425 -23.80 -5.13 1.85
CA PHE A 425 -22.77 -5.96 2.47
C PHE A 425 -23.00 -7.44 2.15
N ASN A 426 -21.89 -8.15 1.90
CA ASN A 426 -21.91 -9.60 1.85
C ASN A 426 -22.15 -10.15 3.27
N GLY A 427 -22.93 -11.23 3.40
CA GLY A 427 -23.22 -11.87 4.68
C GLY A 427 -21.99 -12.38 5.46
N LEU A 428 -20.82 -12.49 4.82
CA LEU A 428 -19.54 -12.74 5.49
C LEU A 428 -19.15 -11.64 6.50
N PHE A 429 -19.69 -10.43 6.35
CA PHE A 429 -19.47 -9.31 7.26
C PHE A 429 -20.51 -9.25 8.38
N SER A 430 -21.30 -10.31 8.60
CA SER A 430 -22.21 -10.34 9.75
C SER A 430 -21.43 -10.26 11.07
N LYS A 431 -21.98 -9.51 12.02
CA LYS A 431 -21.38 -9.38 13.36
C LYS A 431 -21.05 -10.73 14.01
N GLU A 432 -21.95 -11.69 13.91
CA GLU A 432 -21.79 -13.03 14.50
C GLU A 432 -20.55 -13.75 13.98
N LEU A 433 -20.31 -13.71 12.66
CA LEU A 433 -19.13 -14.33 12.05
C LEU A 433 -17.85 -13.62 12.48
N LEU A 434 -17.85 -12.29 12.58
CA LEU A 434 -16.68 -11.54 13.06
C LEU A 434 -16.34 -11.87 14.51
N LEU A 435 -17.34 -12.05 15.38
CA LEU A 435 -17.12 -12.46 16.77
C LEU A 435 -16.57 -13.89 16.86
N GLN A 436 -17.03 -14.80 16.01
CA GLN A 436 -16.45 -16.15 15.93
C GLN A 436 -15.01 -16.14 15.43
N LEU A 437 -14.71 -15.31 14.42
CA LEU A 437 -13.34 -15.12 13.93
C LEU A 437 -12.44 -14.49 15.01
N LEU A 438 -12.99 -13.58 15.82
CA LEU A 438 -12.25 -12.97 16.93
C LEU A 438 -11.90 -14.00 18.01
N ASP A 439 -12.84 -14.89 18.36
CA ASP A 439 -12.58 -15.98 19.29
C ASP A 439 -11.52 -16.95 18.72
N LEU A 440 -11.66 -17.37 17.45
CA LEU A 440 -10.66 -18.18 16.78
C LEU A 440 -9.27 -17.53 16.81
N GLN A 441 -9.17 -16.26 16.42
CA GLN A 441 -7.92 -15.52 16.40
C GLN A 441 -7.31 -15.43 17.82
N SER A 442 -8.13 -15.16 18.83
CA SER A 442 -7.68 -15.08 20.23
C SER A 442 -7.14 -16.42 20.73
N ARG A 443 -7.84 -17.52 20.40
CA ARG A 443 -7.38 -18.89 20.73
C ARG A 443 -6.06 -19.21 20.05
N LEU A 444 -5.89 -18.85 18.78
CA LEU A 444 -4.65 -19.07 18.04
C LEU A 444 -3.48 -18.28 18.64
N GLN A 445 -3.70 -17.04 19.05
CA GLN A 445 -2.67 -16.22 19.72
C GLN A 445 -2.29 -16.75 21.10
N ALA A 446 -3.21 -17.43 21.79
CA ALA A 446 -3.00 -18.01 23.11
C ALA A 446 -2.38 -19.43 23.09
N ILE A 447 -2.11 -20.01 21.91
CA ILE A 447 -1.48 -21.32 21.81
C ILE A 447 -0.12 -21.31 22.51
N SER A 448 0.10 -22.34 23.33
CA SER A 448 1.40 -22.62 23.94
C SER A 448 1.78 -24.07 23.66
N VAL A 449 3.06 -24.30 23.38
CA VAL A 449 3.59 -25.62 23.04
C VAL A 449 4.80 -25.89 23.92
N TRP A 450 4.87 -27.07 24.54
CA TRP A 450 6.04 -27.50 25.30
C TRP A 450 7.20 -27.80 24.34
N SER A 451 8.36 -27.18 24.57
CA SER A 451 9.59 -27.47 23.84
C SER A 451 10.54 -28.28 24.72
N GLU A 452 10.84 -29.51 24.31
CA GLU A 452 11.80 -30.36 25.01
C GLU A 452 13.22 -29.78 24.99
N THR A 453 13.62 -29.10 23.91
CA THR A 453 14.95 -28.49 23.79
C THR A 453 15.10 -27.27 24.70
N ALA A 454 14.05 -26.45 24.83
CA ALA A 454 14.08 -25.25 25.64
C ALA A 454 13.60 -25.47 27.09
N GLN A 455 13.07 -26.66 27.41
CA GLN A 455 12.50 -27.03 28.71
C GLN A 455 11.47 -26.01 29.24
N ARG A 456 10.67 -25.43 28.33
CA ARG A 456 9.63 -24.45 28.66
C ARG A 456 8.51 -24.46 27.63
N ASN A 457 7.38 -23.88 28.00
CA ASN A 457 6.33 -23.55 27.05
C ASN A 457 6.76 -22.38 26.17
N ILE A 458 6.66 -22.58 24.86
CA ILE A 458 6.84 -21.56 23.83
C ILE A 458 5.47 -21.00 23.49
N THR A 459 5.39 -19.68 23.41
CA THR A 459 4.17 -18.94 23.04
C THR A 459 4.40 -18.14 21.76
N LEU A 460 3.33 -17.59 21.17
CA LEU A 460 3.44 -16.82 19.92
C LEU A 460 4.44 -15.65 20.03
N LYS A 461 4.44 -14.91 21.15
CA LYS A 461 5.36 -13.78 21.36
C LYS A 461 6.85 -14.17 21.35
N ASP A 462 7.17 -15.44 21.60
CA ASP A 462 8.56 -15.89 21.63
C ASP A 462 9.15 -16.09 20.22
N ILE A 463 8.30 -16.19 19.20
CA ILE A 463 8.70 -16.54 17.82
C ILE A 463 8.11 -15.62 16.75
N CYS A 464 7.17 -14.74 17.11
CA CYS A 464 6.49 -13.89 16.15
C CYS A 464 7.40 -12.76 15.63
N TYR A 465 7.09 -12.26 14.44
CA TYR A 465 7.66 -11.03 13.94
C TYR A 465 6.95 -9.83 14.58
N ALA A 466 7.71 -8.95 15.24
CA ALA A 466 7.22 -7.74 15.89
C ALA A 466 8.00 -6.51 15.38
N PRO A 467 7.45 -5.74 14.42
CA PRO A 467 8.20 -4.69 13.73
C PRO A 467 8.54 -3.47 14.61
N LEU A 468 7.74 -3.19 15.64
CA LEU A 468 7.91 -2.01 16.50
C LEU A 468 8.72 -2.29 17.77
N GLN A 469 8.66 -3.51 18.30
CA GLN A 469 9.36 -3.91 19.52
C GLN A 469 9.97 -5.31 19.35
N PRO A 470 11.08 -5.44 18.60
CA PRO A 470 11.64 -6.74 18.21
C PRO A 470 12.31 -7.50 19.36
N ASP A 471 12.92 -6.80 20.32
CA ASP A 471 13.76 -7.46 21.34
C ASP A 471 12.95 -8.15 22.44
N LYS A 472 11.83 -7.54 22.85
CA LYS A 472 10.96 -8.02 23.94
C LYS A 472 9.51 -7.70 23.61
N PRO A 473 8.91 -8.40 22.63
CA PRO A 473 7.54 -8.13 22.23
C PRO A 473 6.56 -8.45 23.36
N GLY A 474 5.63 -7.53 23.58
CA GLY A 474 4.41 -7.79 24.31
C GLY A 474 3.43 -8.68 23.52
N PRO A 475 2.33 -9.12 24.14
CA PRO A 475 1.32 -9.95 23.46
C PRO A 475 0.63 -9.23 22.30
N THR A 476 0.63 -7.90 22.29
CA THR A 476 -0.01 -7.05 21.26
C THR A 476 0.92 -6.67 20.12
N ASP A 477 2.22 -6.92 20.24
CA ASP A 477 3.22 -6.38 19.31
C ASP A 477 3.47 -7.31 18.11
N CYS A 478 3.02 -8.57 18.22
CA CYS A 478 3.10 -9.55 17.14
C CYS A 478 2.27 -9.11 15.93
N ALA A 479 2.87 -9.16 14.74
CA ALA A 479 2.20 -8.84 13.49
C ALA A 479 1.11 -9.87 13.15
N VAL A 480 -0.17 -9.50 13.37
CA VAL A 480 -1.34 -10.28 12.97
C VAL A 480 -2.24 -9.39 12.11
N ASN A 481 -2.41 -9.73 10.84
CA ASN A 481 -3.22 -8.93 9.91
C ASN A 481 -4.60 -9.56 9.71
N SER A 482 -5.64 -8.84 10.11
CA SER A 482 -7.04 -9.27 10.05
C SER A 482 -7.96 -8.05 10.03
N LEU A 483 -9.20 -8.20 9.54
CA LEU A 483 -10.24 -7.17 9.62
C LEU A 483 -10.45 -6.69 11.07
N LEU A 484 -10.29 -7.60 12.03
CA LEU A 484 -10.50 -7.35 13.45
C LEU A 484 -9.49 -6.36 14.05
N GLN A 485 -8.38 -6.10 13.36
CA GLN A 485 -7.40 -5.10 13.79
C GLN A 485 -7.93 -3.67 13.72
N TYR A 486 -8.94 -3.39 12.88
CA TYR A 486 -9.62 -2.09 12.89
C TYR A 486 -10.28 -1.80 14.25
N PHE A 487 -10.65 -2.84 15.00
CA PHE A 487 -11.22 -2.78 16.34
C PHE A 487 -10.21 -3.20 17.43
N GLN A 488 -8.91 -3.21 17.11
CA GLN A 488 -7.82 -3.56 18.02
C GLN A 488 -8.05 -4.92 18.73
N ASN A 489 -8.66 -5.88 18.02
CA ASN A 489 -9.05 -7.20 18.56
C ASN A 489 -9.89 -7.11 19.85
N ASN A 490 -10.65 -6.04 20.03
CA ASN A 490 -11.45 -5.80 21.22
C ASN A 490 -12.94 -5.93 20.90
N ARG A 491 -13.58 -6.92 21.51
CA ARG A 491 -15.01 -7.18 21.35
C ARG A 491 -15.87 -5.97 21.69
N SER A 492 -15.53 -5.21 22.73
CA SER A 492 -16.32 -4.05 23.15
C SER A 492 -16.35 -2.94 22.08
N LEU A 493 -15.31 -2.81 21.26
CA LEU A 493 -15.26 -1.85 20.16
C LEU A 493 -16.09 -2.31 18.96
N ILE A 494 -16.24 -3.62 18.75
CA ILE A 494 -17.14 -4.20 17.73
C ILE A 494 -18.61 -4.06 18.18
N ASP A 495 -18.86 -4.25 19.47
CA ASP A 495 -20.20 -4.14 20.06
C ASP A 495 -20.64 -2.69 20.31
N ALA A 496 -19.74 -1.71 20.11
CA ALA A 496 -20.02 -0.30 20.34
C ALA A 496 -21.09 0.23 19.37
N VAL A 497 -22.01 1.03 19.92
CA VAL A 497 -23.08 1.70 19.18
C VAL A 497 -23.05 3.18 19.54
N ALA A 498 -23.10 4.04 18.53
CA ALA A 498 -23.12 5.49 18.71
C ALA A 498 -24.17 6.15 17.81
N ASN A 499 -24.85 7.17 18.32
CA ASN A 499 -25.70 8.01 17.48
C ASN A 499 -24.86 9.11 16.86
N GLN A 500 -24.96 9.29 15.56
CA GLN A 500 -24.26 10.34 14.84
C GLN A 500 -25.23 11.15 13.99
N THR A 501 -25.05 12.47 14.00
CA THR A 501 -25.82 13.41 13.19
C THR A 501 -24.94 13.99 12.10
N MET A 502 -25.32 13.80 10.84
CA MET A 502 -24.64 14.43 9.70
C MET A 502 -25.64 15.18 8.84
N ALA A 503 -25.35 16.45 8.56
CA ALA A 503 -26.17 17.31 7.70
C ALA A 503 -27.66 17.37 8.11
N GLY A 504 -27.95 17.26 9.41
CA GLY A 504 -29.31 17.26 9.97
C GLY A 504 -29.99 15.89 10.02
N VAL A 505 -29.36 14.83 9.52
CA VAL A 505 -29.84 13.45 9.61
C VAL A 505 -29.13 12.76 10.76
N THR A 506 -29.89 12.31 11.76
CA THR A 506 -29.38 11.49 12.87
C THR A 506 -29.62 10.02 12.58
N GLY A 507 -28.57 9.21 12.68
CA GLY A 507 -28.68 7.75 12.57
C GLY A 507 -27.74 7.05 13.54
N THR A 508 -27.95 5.74 13.65
CA THR A 508 -27.14 4.86 14.49
C THR A 508 -25.95 4.35 13.70
N VAL A 509 -24.77 4.42 14.30
CA VAL A 509 -23.52 3.85 13.79
C VAL A 509 -23.16 2.65 14.66
N ASP A 510 -23.13 1.49 14.03
CA ASP A 510 -22.96 0.18 14.65
C ASP A 510 -22.40 -0.83 13.62
N TRP A 511 -21.94 -1.98 14.10
CA TRP A 511 -21.70 -3.14 13.27
C TRP A 511 -22.90 -4.08 13.37
N ARG A 512 -23.63 -4.25 12.26
CA ARG A 512 -24.87 -5.02 12.20
C ARG A 512 -24.67 -6.54 12.22
#